data_AF-A0A1V4RRD8-F1
#
_entry.id   AF-A0A1V4RRD8-F1
#
_cell.length_a   1.000
_cell.length_b   1.000
_cell.length_c   1.000
_cell.angle_alpha   90.00
_cell.angle_beta   90.00
_cell.angle_gamma   90.00
#
_symmetry.space_group_name_H-M   'P 1'
#
loop_
_entity.id
_entity.type
_entity.pdbx_description
1 polymer ?
#
loop_
_entity_poly.entity_id
_entity_poly.type
_entity_poly.pdbx_seq_one_letter_code
_entity_poly.pdbx_strand_id
1 'polypeptide(L)'
;MAATEEEEKTALSPLSEEEYCIQIENDVTGFFRYLDQKEYIKRFHLKTGTYSYFKKMLKRLALRPPVPAGEGNDPEIMVRNLYLFFRILKPKGLNLVRSVLNNEQDTMETTMELFYNWLVLPDSCPDTGKLRPSSNIIYKYAGYFLNTTGGRAYLFRRKTSFRLLATYYSLLIVHEADKTGKNNYGIDIFPLIAPLIKEFSHYPDFHFQNEYISHLNNLKDYYQQKRFQP
;
A
#
# COMPACT_ATOMS: atom_id res chain seq x y z
N MET A 1 44.01 -0.95 39.32
CA MET A 1 43.97 -2.10 38.39
C MET A 1 42.57 -2.18 37.84
N ALA A 2 42.48 -2.02 36.54
CA ALA A 2 41.26 -1.96 35.75
C ALA A 2 40.69 -3.36 35.51
N ALA A 3 39.37 -3.44 35.41
CA ALA A 3 38.65 -4.46 34.65
C ALA A 3 37.28 -3.87 34.29
N THR A 4 37.26 -3.10 33.22
CA THR A 4 36.10 -2.84 32.37
C THR A 4 36.26 -3.69 31.10
N GLU A 5 35.16 -3.87 30.36
CA GLU A 5 35.04 -4.49 29.02
C GLU A 5 34.67 -6.00 29.10
N GLU A 6 33.66 -6.54 28.41
CA GLU A 6 32.93 -6.12 27.21
C GLU A 6 31.45 -6.56 27.25
N GLU A 7 30.52 -5.61 27.13
CA GLU A 7 29.17 -5.89 26.61
C GLU A 7 29.26 -5.86 25.08
N GLU A 8 29.17 -7.03 24.45
CA GLU A 8 29.11 -7.18 23.00
C GLU A 8 27.77 -6.66 22.48
N LYS A 9 27.74 -5.37 22.15
CA LYS A 9 26.65 -4.72 21.43
C LYS A 9 26.77 -5.10 19.96
N THR A 10 26.16 -6.21 19.55
CA THR A 10 26.12 -6.64 18.15
C THR A 10 25.30 -5.62 17.35
N ALA A 11 25.99 -4.66 16.73
CA ALA A 11 25.40 -3.75 15.76
C ALA A 11 25.05 -4.56 14.51
N LEU A 12 23.75 -4.70 14.22
CA LEU A 12 23.26 -5.37 13.01
C LEU A 12 23.83 -4.63 11.79
N SER A 13 24.66 -5.30 10.99
CA SER A 13 25.12 -4.76 9.71
C SER A 13 23.93 -4.58 8.77
N PRO A 14 23.89 -3.52 7.94
CA PRO A 14 22.83 -3.36 6.95
C PRO A 14 22.82 -4.57 6.00
N LEU A 15 21.64 -5.17 5.81
CA LEU A 15 21.42 -6.28 4.87
C LEU A 15 21.89 -5.85 3.47
N SER A 16 22.49 -6.76 2.72
CA SER A 16 22.69 -6.57 1.28
C SER A 16 21.34 -6.44 0.55
N GLU A 17 21.35 -5.84 -0.64
CA GLU A 17 20.13 -5.68 -1.46
C GLU A 17 19.45 -7.04 -1.73
N GLU A 18 20.23 -8.08 -2.03
CA GLU A 18 19.74 -9.42 -2.27
C GLU A 18 19.08 -10.03 -1.02
N GLU A 19 19.72 -9.91 0.15
CA GLU A 19 19.17 -10.38 1.42
C GLU A 19 17.87 -9.65 1.77
N TYR A 20 17.81 -8.35 1.52
CA TYR A 20 16.59 -7.56 1.73
C TYR A 20 15.44 -8.01 0.82
N CYS A 21 15.70 -8.22 -0.47
CA CYS A 21 14.69 -8.74 -1.40
C CYS A 21 14.13 -10.10 -0.93
N ILE A 22 15.02 -11.02 -0.52
CA ILE A 22 14.64 -12.35 -0.04
C ILE A 22 13.83 -12.25 1.26
N GLN A 23 14.24 -11.39 2.18
CA GLN A 23 13.55 -11.19 3.46
C GLN A 23 12.10 -10.72 3.23
N ILE A 24 11.90 -9.69 2.40
CA ILE A 24 10.56 -9.17 2.11
C ILE A 24 9.65 -10.22 1.44
N GLU A 25 10.17 -10.99 0.48
CA GLU A 25 9.40 -12.09 -0.15
C GLU A 25 9.03 -13.20 0.86
N ASN A 26 9.95 -13.52 1.77
CA ASN A 26 9.70 -14.48 2.85
C ASN A 26 8.64 -13.98 3.84
N ASP A 27 8.68 -12.70 4.19
CA ASP A 27 7.74 -12.08 5.11
C ASP A 27 6.33 -12.01 4.51
N VAL A 28 6.21 -11.61 3.23
CA VAL A 28 4.93 -11.65 2.51
C VAL A 28 4.38 -13.08 2.44
N THR A 29 5.21 -14.05 2.11
CA THR A 29 4.80 -15.46 2.07
C THR A 29 4.44 -15.98 3.47
N GLY A 30 5.17 -15.55 4.49
CA GLY A 30 4.91 -15.80 5.91
C GLY A 30 3.54 -15.29 6.34
N PHE A 31 3.18 -14.06 5.96
CA PHE A 31 1.87 -13.48 6.25
C PHE A 31 0.73 -14.34 5.68
N PHE A 32 0.84 -14.83 4.45
CA PHE A 32 -0.21 -15.71 3.90
C PHE A 32 -0.26 -17.08 4.58
N ARG A 33 0.88 -17.66 4.96
CA ARG A 33 0.90 -18.90 5.77
C ARG A 33 0.23 -18.69 7.12
N TYR A 34 0.46 -17.53 7.75
CA TYR A 34 -0.23 -17.12 8.97
C TYR A 34 -1.74 -17.00 8.76
N LEU A 35 -2.19 -16.36 7.66
CA LEU A 35 -3.62 -16.25 7.33
C LEU A 35 -4.29 -17.61 7.16
N ASP A 36 -3.61 -18.57 6.54
CA ASP A 36 -4.16 -19.93 6.33
C ASP A 36 -4.52 -20.65 7.65
N GLN A 37 -3.91 -20.26 8.77
CA GLN A 37 -4.18 -20.83 10.09
C GLN A 37 -5.41 -20.21 10.78
N LYS A 38 -5.90 -19.06 10.31
CA LYS A 38 -6.94 -18.29 11.01
C LYS A 38 -8.35 -18.79 10.75
N GLU A 39 -9.16 -18.88 11.81
CA GLU A 39 -10.56 -19.33 11.73
C GLU A 39 -11.42 -18.47 10.79
N TYR A 40 -11.22 -17.14 10.81
CA TYR A 40 -11.95 -16.22 9.92
C TYR A 40 -11.58 -16.39 8.43
N ILE A 41 -10.48 -17.11 8.12
CA ILE A 41 -10.07 -17.50 6.76
C ILE A 41 -10.61 -18.89 6.40
N LYS A 42 -10.55 -19.86 7.31
CA LYS A 42 -10.96 -21.26 7.06
C LYS A 42 -12.38 -21.37 6.49
N ARG A 43 -13.31 -20.50 6.94
CA ARG A 43 -14.70 -20.41 6.43
C ARG A 43 -14.83 -20.16 4.92
N PHE A 44 -13.79 -19.66 4.27
CA PHE A 44 -13.80 -19.42 2.82
C PHE A 44 -13.48 -20.68 2.00
N HIS A 45 -13.08 -21.78 2.66
CA HIS A 45 -12.75 -23.07 2.04
C HIS A 45 -11.85 -22.91 0.80
N LEU A 46 -10.72 -22.22 0.99
CA LEU A 46 -9.77 -21.93 -0.08
C LEU A 46 -8.95 -23.20 -0.40
N LYS A 47 -9.29 -23.90 -1.48
CA LYS A 47 -8.63 -25.15 -1.89
C LYS A 47 -7.11 -25.05 -2.10
N THR A 48 -6.61 -23.86 -2.45
CA THR A 48 -5.20 -23.65 -2.85
C THR A 48 -4.41 -22.81 -1.84
N GLY A 49 -4.97 -22.54 -0.65
CA GLY A 49 -4.43 -21.58 0.31
C GLY A 49 -4.66 -20.11 -0.09
N THR A 50 -4.45 -19.21 0.86
CA THR A 50 -4.63 -17.75 0.70
C THR A 50 -3.63 -17.16 -0.28
N TYR A 51 -2.34 -17.51 -0.20
CA TYR A 51 -1.30 -17.01 -1.12
C TYR A 51 -1.69 -17.18 -2.59
N SER A 52 -2.02 -18.42 -2.99
CA SER A 52 -2.45 -18.74 -4.36
C SER A 52 -3.75 -18.04 -4.75
N TYR A 53 -4.67 -17.84 -3.80
CA TYR A 53 -5.93 -17.14 -4.05
C TYR A 53 -5.70 -15.64 -4.28
N PHE A 54 -4.88 -15.01 -3.44
CA PHE A 54 -4.48 -13.61 -3.58
C PHE A 54 -3.67 -13.39 -4.86
N LYS A 55 -2.82 -14.34 -5.25
CA LYS A 55 -2.15 -14.31 -6.56
C LYS A 55 -3.11 -14.24 -7.74
N LYS A 56 -4.16 -15.07 -7.73
CA LYS A 56 -5.22 -14.99 -8.75
C LYS A 56 -6.02 -13.70 -8.65
N MET A 57 -6.13 -13.11 -7.47
CA MET A 57 -6.78 -11.82 -7.26
C MET A 57 -5.98 -10.67 -7.85
N LEU A 58 -4.69 -10.57 -7.52
CA LEU A 58 -3.76 -9.56 -8.03
C LEU A 58 -3.65 -9.62 -9.55
N LYS A 59 -3.56 -10.82 -10.15
CA LYS A 59 -3.57 -10.97 -11.62
C LYS A 59 -4.84 -10.39 -12.24
N ARG A 60 -6.03 -10.64 -11.65
CA ARG A 60 -7.30 -10.08 -12.15
C ARG A 60 -7.36 -8.56 -12.02
N LEU A 61 -6.82 -8.01 -10.94
CA LEU A 61 -6.73 -6.57 -10.71
C LEU A 61 -5.78 -5.91 -11.71
N ALA A 62 -4.61 -6.50 -11.94
CA ALA A 62 -3.61 -6.00 -12.87
C ALA A 62 -4.08 -6.01 -14.34
N LEU A 63 -4.87 -7.02 -14.72
CA LEU A 63 -5.47 -7.10 -16.07
C LEU A 63 -6.59 -6.07 -16.30
N ARG A 64 -7.09 -5.41 -15.25
CA ARG A 64 -8.20 -4.46 -15.33
C ARG A 64 -7.90 -3.24 -14.46
N PRO A 65 -6.87 -2.45 -14.79
CA PRO A 65 -6.49 -1.31 -13.97
C PRO A 65 -7.59 -0.23 -14.03
N PRO A 66 -7.76 0.55 -12.96
CA PRO A 66 -8.62 1.72 -12.97
C PRO A 66 -8.05 2.81 -13.88
N VAL A 67 -8.88 3.81 -14.19
CA VAL A 67 -8.41 5.06 -14.80
C VAL A 67 -8.46 6.15 -13.72
N PRO A 68 -7.30 6.64 -13.25
CA PRO A 68 -7.22 7.42 -12.01
C PRO A 68 -7.62 8.90 -12.15
N ALA A 69 -7.88 9.38 -13.37
CA ALA A 69 -8.25 10.78 -13.62
C ALA A 69 -9.24 10.86 -14.80
N GLY A 70 -9.91 12.02 -14.96
CA GLY A 70 -10.84 12.27 -16.07
C GLY A 70 -12.30 11.93 -15.81
N GLU A 71 -12.67 11.50 -14.59
CA GLU A 71 -14.08 11.19 -14.24
C GLU A 71 -15.04 12.37 -14.43
N GLY A 72 -14.55 13.61 -14.30
CA GLY A 72 -15.38 14.80 -14.50
C GLY A 72 -15.78 15.06 -15.95
N ASN A 73 -15.05 14.49 -16.91
CA ASN A 73 -15.28 14.68 -18.34
C ASN A 73 -15.95 13.47 -19.00
N ASP A 74 -15.83 12.28 -18.39
CA ASP A 74 -16.37 11.03 -18.92
C ASP A 74 -17.10 10.24 -17.83
N PRO A 75 -18.45 10.25 -17.84
CA PRO A 75 -19.27 9.49 -16.89
C PRO A 75 -19.04 7.97 -16.94
N GLU A 76 -18.61 7.40 -18.07
CA GLU A 76 -18.34 5.97 -18.16
C GLU A 76 -17.12 5.58 -17.32
N ILE A 77 -16.09 6.45 -17.27
CA ILE A 77 -14.93 6.28 -16.40
C ILE A 77 -15.38 6.26 -14.93
N MET A 78 -16.24 7.21 -14.55
CA MET A 78 -16.77 7.30 -13.19
C MET A 78 -17.51 6.02 -12.78
N VAL A 79 -18.45 5.54 -13.62
CA VAL A 79 -19.19 4.29 -13.37
C VAL A 79 -18.22 3.10 -13.29
N ARG A 80 -17.23 3.04 -14.18
CA ARG A 80 -16.22 1.97 -14.17
C ARG A 80 -15.44 1.95 -12.85
N ASN A 81 -14.98 3.10 -12.37
CA ASN A 81 -14.23 3.17 -11.11
C ASN A 81 -15.12 2.86 -9.90
N LEU A 82 -16.36 3.35 -9.86
CA LEU A 82 -17.29 3.11 -8.75
C LEU A 82 -17.54 1.61 -8.49
N TYR A 83 -17.65 0.82 -9.56
CA TYR A 83 -17.90 -0.62 -9.49
C TYR A 83 -16.65 -1.49 -9.70
N LEU A 84 -15.43 -0.92 -9.60
CA LEU A 84 -14.17 -1.61 -9.91
C LEU A 84 -14.03 -2.94 -9.13
N PHE A 85 -13.96 -2.87 -7.80
CA PHE A 85 -13.72 -4.06 -6.98
C PHE A 85 -14.87 -5.05 -7.01
N PHE A 86 -16.12 -4.58 -7.11
CA PHE A 86 -17.30 -5.44 -7.25
C PHE A 86 -17.21 -6.34 -8.49
N ARG A 87 -16.83 -5.76 -9.63
CA ARG A 87 -16.71 -6.49 -10.90
C ARG A 87 -15.51 -7.43 -10.94
N ILE A 88 -14.38 -7.06 -10.34
CA ILE A 88 -13.14 -7.84 -10.41
C ILE A 88 -13.10 -8.96 -9.35
N LEU A 89 -13.40 -8.62 -8.09
CA LEU A 89 -13.18 -9.52 -6.96
C LEU A 89 -14.31 -10.53 -6.77
N LYS A 90 -15.54 -10.17 -7.18
CA LYS A 90 -16.79 -10.92 -6.91
C LYS A 90 -17.07 -11.01 -5.39
N PRO A 91 -18.28 -11.46 -4.96
CA PRO A 91 -18.64 -11.48 -3.54
C PRO A 91 -17.65 -12.25 -2.65
N LYS A 92 -17.17 -13.42 -3.09
CA LYS A 92 -16.19 -14.22 -2.33
C LYS A 92 -14.88 -13.46 -2.09
N GLY A 93 -14.34 -12.79 -3.11
CA GLY A 93 -13.11 -12.01 -2.98
C GLY A 93 -13.28 -10.78 -2.10
N LEU A 94 -14.39 -10.04 -2.27
CA LEU A 94 -14.71 -8.89 -1.43
C LEU A 94 -14.85 -9.26 0.04
N ASN A 95 -15.56 -10.36 0.34
CA ASN A 95 -15.76 -10.82 1.70
C ASN A 95 -14.45 -11.32 2.32
N LEU A 96 -13.59 -11.98 1.55
CA LEU A 96 -12.26 -12.39 2.02
C LEU A 96 -11.42 -11.17 2.41
N VAL A 97 -11.26 -10.19 1.51
CA VAL A 97 -10.49 -8.96 1.78
C VAL A 97 -11.07 -8.22 2.98
N ARG A 98 -12.41 -8.08 3.05
CA ARG A 98 -13.08 -7.49 4.21
C ARG A 98 -12.79 -8.24 5.51
N SER A 99 -12.69 -9.57 5.46
CA SER A 99 -12.39 -10.39 6.64
C SER A 99 -10.97 -10.15 7.12
N VAL A 100 -9.99 -10.17 6.22
CA VAL A 100 -8.59 -9.86 6.56
C VAL A 100 -8.51 -8.46 7.17
N LEU A 101 -9.04 -7.45 6.47
CA LEU A 101 -9.00 -6.07 6.95
C LEU A 101 -9.66 -5.91 8.32
N ASN A 102 -10.77 -6.60 8.60
CA ASN A 102 -11.46 -6.44 9.88
C ASN A 102 -10.76 -7.13 11.07
N ASN A 103 -10.02 -8.21 10.83
CA ASN A 103 -9.41 -9.03 11.88
C ASN A 103 -7.92 -8.69 12.09
N GLU A 104 -7.21 -8.19 11.09
CA GLU A 104 -5.78 -7.83 11.17
C GLU A 104 -5.59 -6.34 11.46
N GLN A 105 -6.38 -5.79 12.39
CA GLN A 105 -6.34 -4.36 12.69
C GLN A 105 -5.15 -3.97 13.55
N ASP A 106 -4.81 -4.81 14.52
CA ASP A 106 -3.72 -4.56 15.47
C ASP A 106 -2.34 -4.61 14.78
N THR A 107 -2.25 -5.34 13.66
CA THR A 107 -1.04 -5.48 12.84
C THR A 107 -1.11 -4.64 11.56
N MET A 108 -2.07 -3.71 11.46
CA MET A 108 -2.35 -3.02 10.20
C MET A 108 -1.17 -2.16 9.71
N GLU A 109 -0.49 -1.45 10.62
CA GLU A 109 0.67 -0.60 10.27
C GLU A 109 1.79 -1.44 9.64
N THR A 110 2.25 -2.47 10.35
CA THR A 110 3.34 -3.34 9.90
C THR A 110 2.96 -4.16 8.67
N THR A 111 1.70 -4.60 8.57
CA THR A 111 1.22 -5.32 7.39
C THR A 111 1.19 -4.42 6.15
N MET A 112 0.69 -3.18 6.29
CA MET A 112 0.65 -2.24 5.17
C MET A 112 2.06 -1.80 4.74
N GLU A 113 2.96 -1.61 5.69
CA GLU A 113 4.37 -1.34 5.42
C GLU A 113 5.03 -2.48 4.64
N LEU A 114 4.88 -3.72 5.10
CA LEU A 114 5.39 -4.91 4.42
C LEU A 114 4.92 -4.97 2.96
N PHE A 115 3.62 -4.80 2.73
CA PHE A 115 3.08 -4.83 1.37
C PHE A 115 3.51 -3.63 0.53
N TYR A 116 3.67 -2.45 1.11
CA TYR A 116 4.24 -1.30 0.41
C TYR A 116 5.67 -1.59 -0.03
N ASN A 117 6.54 -2.01 0.90
CA ASN A 117 7.93 -2.35 0.63
C ASN A 117 8.02 -3.41 -0.46
N TRP A 118 7.21 -4.47 -0.36
CA TRP A 118 7.10 -5.51 -1.39
C TRP A 118 6.67 -4.96 -2.76
N LEU A 119 5.73 -4.03 -2.82
CA LEU A 119 5.26 -3.44 -4.08
C LEU A 119 6.30 -2.53 -4.75
N VAL A 120 7.15 -1.87 -3.97
CA VAL A 120 8.17 -0.92 -4.47
C VAL A 120 9.57 -1.50 -4.56
N LEU A 121 9.74 -2.79 -4.26
CA LEU A 121 11.01 -3.50 -4.45
C LEU A 121 11.53 -3.30 -5.89
N PRO A 122 12.83 -3.04 -6.07
CA PRO A 122 13.46 -2.90 -7.38
C PRO A 122 13.19 -4.07 -8.33
N ASP A 123 13.25 -3.80 -9.64
CA ASP A 123 13.12 -4.83 -10.68
C ASP A 123 14.27 -5.86 -10.65
N SER A 124 15.40 -5.54 -9.98
CA SER A 124 16.50 -6.47 -9.69
C SER A 124 16.10 -7.56 -8.70
N CYS A 125 15.13 -7.29 -7.80
CA CYS A 125 14.68 -8.28 -6.83
C CYS A 125 13.91 -9.42 -7.52
N PRO A 126 14.10 -10.68 -7.08
CA PRO A 126 13.35 -11.81 -7.60
C PRO A 126 11.85 -11.67 -7.31
N ASP A 127 11.02 -11.67 -8.36
CA ASP A 127 9.56 -11.80 -8.25
C ASP A 127 9.16 -13.27 -8.45
N THR A 128 9.30 -14.05 -7.38
CA THR A 128 9.03 -15.49 -7.42
C THR A 128 7.58 -15.75 -7.80
N GLY A 129 7.39 -16.15 -9.07
CA GLY A 129 6.08 -16.47 -9.62
C GLY A 129 5.31 -15.29 -10.24
N LYS A 130 5.97 -14.17 -10.56
CA LYS A 130 5.42 -13.03 -11.32
C LYS A 130 4.13 -12.50 -10.70
N LEU A 131 4.19 -12.23 -9.41
CA LEU A 131 3.07 -11.80 -8.59
C LEU A 131 3.01 -10.28 -8.48
N ARG A 132 4.17 -9.61 -8.46
CA ARG A 132 4.26 -8.17 -8.24
C ARG A 132 3.72 -7.43 -9.47
N PRO A 133 2.71 -6.56 -9.32
CA PRO A 133 2.25 -5.75 -10.44
C PRO A 133 3.35 -4.78 -10.88
N SER A 134 3.41 -4.45 -12.18
CA SER A 134 4.33 -3.41 -12.66
C SER A 134 4.06 -2.07 -11.99
N SER A 135 5.09 -1.22 -11.84
CA SER A 135 5.00 0.14 -11.30
C SER A 135 3.84 0.97 -11.89
N ASN A 136 3.60 0.90 -13.20
CA ASN A 136 2.47 1.59 -13.85
C ASN A 136 1.09 1.12 -13.33
N ILE A 137 0.93 -0.17 -13.03
CA ILE A 137 -0.32 -0.71 -12.47
C ILE A 137 -0.49 -0.23 -11.03
N ILE A 138 0.58 -0.28 -10.23
CA ILE A 138 0.57 0.20 -8.84
C ILE A 138 0.21 1.69 -8.81
N TYR A 139 0.84 2.51 -9.65
CA TYR A 139 0.54 3.93 -9.83
C TYR A 139 -0.93 4.18 -10.18
N LYS A 140 -1.53 3.42 -11.11
CA LYS A 140 -2.96 3.56 -11.45
C LYS A 140 -3.87 3.27 -10.25
N TYR A 141 -3.56 2.25 -9.44
CA TYR A 141 -4.34 1.95 -8.24
C TYR A 141 -4.16 2.98 -7.13
N ALA A 142 -2.94 3.50 -6.93
CA ALA A 142 -2.69 4.61 -6.00
C ALA A 142 -3.48 5.86 -6.43
N GLY A 143 -3.40 6.22 -7.71
CA GLY A 143 -4.20 7.30 -8.28
C GLY A 143 -5.70 7.08 -8.16
N TYR A 144 -6.18 5.85 -8.32
CA TYR A 144 -7.58 5.51 -8.08
C TYR A 144 -8.01 5.85 -6.65
N PHE A 145 -7.23 5.45 -5.65
CA PHE A 145 -7.56 5.74 -4.26
C PHE A 145 -7.57 7.24 -3.94
N LEU A 146 -6.63 8.00 -4.50
CA LEU A 146 -6.47 9.42 -4.20
C LEU A 146 -7.41 10.33 -4.99
N ASN A 147 -7.65 10.01 -6.27
CA ASN A 147 -8.16 10.97 -7.25
C ASN A 147 -9.47 10.54 -7.93
N THR A 148 -10.06 9.41 -7.53
CA THR A 148 -11.36 8.95 -8.04
C THR A 148 -12.45 8.94 -6.98
N THR A 149 -13.69 9.18 -7.42
CA THR A 149 -14.87 9.10 -6.56
C THR A 149 -15.03 7.69 -6.00
N GLY A 150 -14.85 6.66 -6.82
CA GLY A 150 -14.96 5.26 -6.42
C GLY A 150 -13.91 4.86 -5.38
N GLY A 151 -12.65 5.25 -5.58
CA GLY A 151 -11.55 4.93 -4.67
C GLY A 151 -11.67 5.62 -3.33
N ARG A 152 -11.96 6.92 -3.31
CA ARG A 152 -12.19 7.67 -2.07
C ARG A 152 -13.39 7.10 -1.31
N ALA A 153 -14.52 6.90 -1.99
CA ALA A 153 -15.71 6.33 -1.37
C ALA A 153 -15.49 4.90 -0.85
N TYR A 154 -14.60 4.11 -1.47
CA TYR A 154 -14.19 2.81 -0.94
C TYR A 154 -13.42 2.96 0.37
N LEU A 155 -12.43 3.85 0.42
CA LEU A 155 -11.61 4.08 1.62
C LEU A 155 -12.43 4.63 2.79
N PHE A 156 -13.38 5.55 2.55
CA PHE A 156 -14.26 6.09 3.59
C PHE A 156 -15.19 5.05 4.23
N ARG A 157 -15.40 3.89 3.60
CA ARG A 157 -16.17 2.76 4.16
C ARG A 157 -15.31 1.78 4.96
N ARG A 158 -14.02 2.06 5.14
CA ARG A 158 -13.08 1.23 5.91
C ARG A 158 -12.78 1.86 7.26
N LYS A 159 -12.25 1.05 8.18
CA LYS A 159 -11.74 1.54 9.45
C LYS A 159 -10.66 2.61 9.20
N THR A 160 -10.61 3.59 10.09
CA THR A 160 -9.73 4.76 9.97
C THR A 160 -8.27 4.37 9.77
N SER A 161 -7.76 3.39 10.54
CA SER A 161 -6.40 2.85 10.41
C SER A 161 -6.02 2.55 8.97
N PHE A 162 -6.78 1.66 8.32
CA PHE A 162 -6.58 1.28 6.93
C PHE A 162 -6.77 2.45 5.96
N ARG A 163 -7.78 3.32 6.19
CA ARG A 163 -8.03 4.48 5.33
C ARG A 163 -6.82 5.41 5.28
N LEU A 164 -6.23 5.75 6.44
CA LEU A 164 -5.08 6.65 6.51
C LEU A 164 -3.84 6.01 5.89
N LEU A 165 -3.54 4.75 6.23
CA LEU A 165 -2.38 4.04 5.67
C LEU A 165 -2.49 3.85 4.15
N ALA A 166 -3.66 3.44 3.65
CA ALA A 166 -3.87 3.30 2.22
C ALA A 166 -3.73 4.65 1.48
N THR A 167 -4.17 5.74 2.10
CA THR A 167 -3.97 7.09 1.56
C THR A 167 -2.49 7.46 1.58
N TYR A 168 -1.81 7.27 2.70
CA TYR A 168 -0.38 7.53 2.88
C TYR A 168 0.48 6.81 1.85
N TYR A 169 0.39 5.48 1.74
CA TYR A 169 1.20 4.72 0.80
C TYR A 169 0.82 5.03 -0.66
N SER A 170 -0.44 5.37 -0.95
CA SER A 170 -0.81 5.85 -2.28
C SER A 170 -0.14 7.18 -2.63
N LEU A 171 0.01 8.10 -1.66
CA LEU A 171 0.74 9.34 -1.87
C LEU A 171 2.21 9.07 -2.19
N LEU A 172 2.86 8.16 -1.47
CA LEU A 172 4.26 7.79 -1.73
C LEU A 172 4.44 7.21 -3.14
N ILE A 173 3.53 6.32 -3.58
CA ILE A 173 3.57 5.74 -4.92
C ILE A 173 3.42 6.81 -6.01
N VAL A 174 2.47 7.74 -5.86
CA VAL A 174 2.29 8.82 -6.84
C VAL A 174 3.44 9.82 -6.80
N HIS A 175 3.99 10.11 -5.61
CA HIS A 175 5.17 10.96 -5.47
C HIS A 175 6.38 10.39 -6.21
N GLU A 176 6.63 9.09 -6.10
CA GLU A 176 7.74 8.44 -6.82
C GLU A 176 7.51 8.46 -8.33
N ALA A 177 6.27 8.26 -8.79
CA ALA A 177 5.92 8.44 -10.20
C ALA A 177 6.14 9.89 -10.67
N ASP A 178 5.88 10.89 -9.82
CA ASP A 178 6.12 12.30 -10.13
C ASP A 178 7.62 12.64 -10.20
N LYS A 179 8.42 12.14 -9.26
CA LYS A 179 9.89 12.30 -9.27
C LYS A 179 10.55 11.67 -10.50
N THR A 180 10.02 10.54 -10.97
CA THR A 180 10.56 9.80 -12.11
C THR A 180 9.94 10.21 -13.45
N GLY A 181 9.09 11.24 -13.49
CA GLY A 181 8.43 11.71 -14.71
C GLY A 181 7.39 10.72 -15.28
N LYS A 182 6.93 9.77 -14.47
CA LYS A 182 5.95 8.73 -14.83
C LYS A 182 4.52 9.03 -14.32
N ASN A 183 4.27 10.22 -13.77
CA ASN A 183 2.94 10.69 -13.38
C ASN A 183 2.08 11.07 -14.61
N ASN A 184 1.79 10.08 -15.46
CA ASN A 184 1.17 10.26 -16.78
C ASN A 184 -0.26 10.82 -16.74
N TYR A 185 -0.96 10.70 -15.61
CA TYR A 185 -2.30 11.27 -15.42
C TYR A 185 -2.29 12.65 -14.75
N GLY A 186 -1.12 13.22 -14.46
CA GLY A 186 -1.00 14.56 -13.86
C GLY A 186 -1.68 14.66 -12.49
N ILE A 187 -1.61 13.60 -11.68
CA ILE A 187 -2.27 13.55 -10.38
C ILE A 187 -1.55 14.50 -9.43
N ASP A 188 -2.24 15.56 -8.99
CA ASP A 188 -1.73 16.48 -7.98
C ASP A 188 -2.04 15.97 -6.57
N ILE A 189 -1.01 15.55 -5.87
CA ILE A 189 -1.13 15.02 -4.51
C ILE A 189 -1.02 16.08 -3.42
N PHE A 190 -0.55 17.29 -3.74
CA PHE A 190 -0.28 18.32 -2.74
C PHE A 190 -1.50 18.74 -1.91
N PRO A 191 -2.71 18.91 -2.49
CA PRO A 191 -3.90 19.27 -1.71
C PRO A 191 -4.27 18.21 -0.66
N LEU A 192 -3.76 16.97 -0.79
CA LEU A 192 -4.08 15.85 0.09
C LEU A 192 -3.11 15.75 1.28
N ILE A 193 -1.92 16.34 1.19
CA ILE A 193 -0.86 16.16 2.20
C ILE A 193 -1.23 16.83 3.54
N ALA A 194 -1.57 18.12 3.52
CA ALA A 194 -1.88 18.86 4.74
C ALA A 194 -3.12 18.31 5.50
N PRO A 195 -4.23 17.95 4.81
CA PRO A 195 -5.32 17.23 5.45
C PRO A 195 -4.88 15.91 6.07
N LEU A 196 -4.04 15.12 5.39
CA LEU A 196 -3.60 13.82 5.92
C LEU A 196 -2.70 13.97 7.15
N ILE A 197 -1.79 14.96 7.18
CA ILE A 197 -1.00 15.30 8.38
C ILE A 197 -1.94 15.59 9.56
N LYS A 198 -2.94 16.44 9.32
CA LYS A 198 -3.93 16.77 10.33
C LYS A 198 -4.71 15.53 10.76
N GLU A 199 -5.10 14.65 9.86
CA GLU A 199 -5.79 13.42 10.25
C GLU A 199 -4.92 12.53 11.14
N PHE A 200 -3.67 12.26 10.76
CA PHE A 200 -2.76 11.45 11.59
C PHE A 200 -2.59 12.04 12.99
N SER A 201 -2.50 13.38 13.14
CA SER A 201 -2.35 14.00 14.47
C SER A 201 -3.54 13.79 15.42
N HIS A 202 -4.71 13.40 14.91
CA HIS A 202 -5.89 13.10 15.74
C HIS A 202 -5.97 11.62 16.17
N TYR A 203 -5.07 10.76 15.68
CA TYR A 203 -5.05 9.32 16.00
C TYR A 203 -3.71 8.94 16.64
N PRO A 204 -3.52 9.15 17.95
CA PRO A 204 -2.27 8.83 18.66
C PRO A 204 -2.02 7.33 18.80
N ASP A 205 -3.02 6.49 18.50
CA ASP A 205 -2.91 5.03 18.61
C ASP A 205 -2.01 4.40 17.52
N PHE A 206 -1.61 5.17 16.51
CA PHE A 206 -0.63 4.73 15.52
C PHE A 206 0.76 4.68 16.15
N HIS A 207 1.39 3.51 16.13
CA HIS A 207 2.75 3.32 16.65
C HIS A 207 3.78 4.17 15.91
N PHE A 208 3.62 4.34 14.59
CA PHE A 208 4.55 5.10 13.75
C PHE A 208 4.04 6.50 13.40
N GLN A 209 3.11 7.06 14.20
CA GLN A 209 2.46 8.36 13.93
C GLN A 209 3.46 9.47 13.59
N ASN A 210 4.49 9.63 14.42
CA ASN A 210 5.50 10.69 14.24
C ASN A 210 6.28 10.52 12.94
N GLU A 211 6.58 9.29 12.53
CA GLU A 211 7.28 8.99 11.29
C GLU A 211 6.41 9.35 10.08
N TYR A 212 5.13 8.97 10.10
CA TYR A 212 4.18 9.34 9.04
C TYR A 212 4.05 10.86 8.91
N ILE A 213 3.88 11.58 10.02
CA ILE A 213 3.76 13.04 10.03
C ILE A 213 5.06 13.69 9.52
N SER A 214 6.21 13.23 9.97
CA SER A 214 7.53 13.72 9.53
C SER A 214 7.71 13.55 8.02
N HIS A 215 7.45 12.34 7.49
CA HIS A 215 7.53 12.06 6.06
C HIS A 215 6.56 12.93 5.24
N LEU A 216 5.33 13.14 5.73
CA LEU A 216 4.36 13.99 5.04
C LEU A 216 4.75 15.46 5.08
N ASN A 217 5.39 15.95 6.14
CA ASN A 217 5.94 17.32 6.18
C ASN A 217 7.05 17.48 5.14
N ASN A 218 7.99 16.54 5.06
CA ASN A 218 9.04 16.56 4.04
C ASN A 218 8.45 16.55 2.61
N LEU A 219 7.41 15.75 2.40
CA LEU A 219 6.68 15.69 1.13
C LEU A 219 6.00 17.04 0.81
N LYS A 220 5.38 17.67 1.81
CA LYS A 220 4.75 18.98 1.67
C LYS A 220 5.77 20.03 1.24
N ASP A 221 6.92 20.06 1.90
CA ASP A 221 8.00 21.03 1.62
C ASP A 221 8.55 20.84 0.20
N TYR A 222 8.76 19.59 -0.23
CA TYR A 222 9.14 19.26 -1.61
C TYR A 222 8.17 19.88 -2.63
N TYR A 223 6.86 19.67 -2.44
CA TYR A 223 5.83 20.16 -3.38
C TYR A 223 5.57 21.66 -3.28
N GLN A 224 5.90 22.30 -2.16
CA GLN A 224 5.92 23.76 -2.05
C GLN A 224 7.07 24.30 -2.90
N GLN A 225 8.29 23.82 -2.67
CA GLN A 225 9.48 24.27 -3.40
C GLN A 225 9.33 24.09 -4.92
N LYS A 226 8.86 22.91 -5.36
CA LYS A 226 8.65 22.59 -6.79
C LYS A 226 7.67 23.56 -7.48
N ARG A 227 6.68 24.09 -6.77
CA ARG A 227 5.71 25.07 -7.32
C ARG A 227 6.24 26.49 -7.39
N PHE A 228 7.20 26.84 -6.55
CA PHE A 228 7.82 28.16 -6.50
C PHE A 228 9.09 28.24 -7.37
N GLN A 229 9.48 27.17 -8.05
CA GLN A 229 10.51 27.18 -9.08
C GLN A 229 9.89 27.61 -10.43
N PRO A 230 10.38 28.69 -11.06
CA PRO A 230 9.86 29.23 -12.32
C PRO A 230 10.11 28.33 -13.53
#